data_AF-A0A1V8U9H9-F1
#
_entry.id   AF-A0A1V8U9H9-F1
#
_cell.length_a   1.000
_cell.length_b   1.000
_cell.length_c   1.000
_cell.angle_alpha   90.00
_cell.angle_beta   90.00
_cell.angle_gamma   90.00
#
_symmetry.space_group_name_H-M   'P 1'
#
loop_
_entity.id
_entity.type
_entity.pdbx_description
1 polymer ?
#
loop_
_entity_poly.entity_id
_entity_poly.type
_entity_poly.pdbx_seq_one_letter_code
_entity_poly.pdbx_strand_id
1 'polypeptide(L)'
;MREAIFDCFVALTDLRTEDLDVAARPDVLHTIFASILESATSFTIESDGKLGFDAPQGFRVHVDLLELGGGIIDGFYATTPLHEGTVASILDLVVKRAVTVLDRGGEGDLLDLQWLLSQLPEMGQSHGICDDDKTIVLDAVGIPSHALSKSMGAAPTTTIPHAYRSLLRASLRAVHFSKPARYVALERLRSAFRTNDISTYDALKLDRTLEFLQSAANARGLEHKIVRNLMHVLHERKMLPRINTPKENLPFRKAAYKQFDDTIAKLNETMGLCI
;
A
#
# COMPACT_ATOMS: atom_id res chain seq x y z
N MET A 1 24.63 -6.24 10.88
CA MET A 1 23.39 -6.61 10.16
C MET A 1 23.27 -8.12 9.99
N ARG A 2 24.32 -8.82 9.52
CA ARG A 2 24.34 -10.29 9.44
C ARG A 2 23.93 -10.95 10.76
N GLU A 3 24.63 -10.67 11.86
CA GLU A 3 24.35 -11.27 13.18
C GLU A 3 22.96 -10.90 13.71
N ALA A 4 22.52 -9.64 13.53
CA ALA A 4 21.16 -9.22 13.90
C ALA A 4 20.05 -9.99 13.14
N ILE A 5 20.27 -10.34 11.86
CA ILE A 5 19.34 -11.18 11.10
C ILE A 5 19.34 -12.60 11.66
N PHE A 6 20.52 -13.18 11.94
CA PHE A 6 20.62 -14.53 12.53
C PHE A 6 19.96 -14.61 13.91
N ASP A 7 20.11 -13.59 14.76
CA ASP A 7 19.58 -13.59 16.12
C ASP A 7 18.07 -13.35 16.20
N CYS A 8 17.49 -12.60 15.25
CA CYS A 8 16.03 -12.56 15.05
C CYS A 8 15.44 -13.98 14.84
N PHE A 9 16.22 -14.93 14.31
CA PHE A 9 15.81 -16.33 14.15
C PHE A 9 16.15 -17.22 15.35
N VAL A 10 16.96 -16.75 16.31
CA VAL A 10 17.40 -17.52 17.48
C VAL A 10 16.59 -17.17 18.73
N ALA A 11 16.10 -15.93 18.84
CA ALA A 11 15.30 -15.50 19.98
C ALA A 11 13.79 -15.67 19.73
N LEU A 12 13.22 -16.69 20.39
CA LEU A 12 11.80 -16.88 20.79
C LEU A 12 10.96 -17.93 20.02
N THR A 13 10.77 -19.08 20.71
CA THR A 13 9.57 -19.93 20.85
C THR A 13 8.83 -20.40 19.59
N ASP A 14 8.80 -21.72 19.30
CA ASP A 14 7.81 -22.55 18.55
C ASP A 14 7.00 -21.97 17.34
N LEU A 15 7.30 -20.76 16.92
CA LEU A 15 6.64 -19.92 15.94
C LEU A 15 7.75 -19.44 15.01
N ARG A 16 7.60 -19.76 13.73
CA ARG A 16 8.58 -19.44 12.69
C ARG A 16 7.91 -18.51 11.68
N THR A 17 8.65 -17.52 11.21
CA THR A 17 8.28 -16.73 10.03
C THR A 17 9.22 -17.09 8.89
N GLU A 18 8.64 -17.35 7.72
CA GLU A 18 9.38 -17.58 6.47
C GLU A 18 9.56 -16.26 5.70
N ASP A 19 9.00 -15.15 6.18
CA ASP A 19 9.10 -13.82 5.57
C ASP A 19 9.81 -12.84 6.53
N LEU A 20 10.72 -12.02 5.97
CA LEU A 20 11.42 -10.92 6.62
C LEU A 20 11.28 -9.64 5.78
N ASP A 21 10.55 -8.66 6.31
CA ASP A 21 10.40 -7.34 5.69
C ASP A 21 11.43 -6.35 6.25
N VAL A 22 12.27 -5.77 5.39
CA VAL A 22 13.23 -4.72 5.75
C VAL A 22 12.85 -3.44 5.05
N ALA A 23 12.48 -2.41 5.83
CA ALA A 23 12.16 -1.11 5.29
C ALA A 23 13.32 -0.11 5.51
N ALA A 24 13.81 0.51 4.43
CA ALA A 24 14.84 1.55 4.54
C ALA A 24 14.73 2.57 3.39
N ARG A 25 15.51 3.64 3.48
CA ARG A 25 15.64 4.61 2.38
C ARG A 25 16.31 3.94 1.16
N PRO A 26 16.07 4.45 -0.06
CA PRO A 26 16.60 3.84 -1.29
C PRO A 26 18.12 3.64 -1.28
N ASP A 27 18.87 4.63 -0.81
CA ASP A 27 20.33 4.59 -0.70
C ASP A 27 20.80 3.43 0.18
N VAL A 28 20.13 3.25 1.32
CA VAL A 28 20.43 2.17 2.28
C VAL A 28 20.07 0.81 1.70
N LEU A 29 18.92 0.68 1.03
CA LEU A 29 18.53 -0.57 0.39
C LEU A 29 19.52 -1.00 -0.69
N HIS A 30 20.03 -0.05 -1.48
CA HIS A 30 21.09 -0.33 -2.45
C HIS A 30 22.36 -0.84 -1.77
N THR A 31 22.78 -0.25 -0.65
CA THR A 31 23.93 -0.73 0.12
C THR A 31 23.72 -2.14 0.67
N ILE A 32 22.54 -2.41 1.24
CA ILE A 32 22.17 -3.74 1.75
C ILE A 32 22.24 -4.77 0.62
N PHE A 33 21.60 -4.47 -0.50
CA PHE A 33 21.55 -5.38 -1.64
C PHE A 33 22.94 -5.66 -2.22
N ALA A 34 23.78 -4.63 -2.40
CA ALA A 34 25.15 -4.79 -2.86
C ALA A 34 26.00 -5.63 -1.89
N SER A 35 25.86 -5.38 -0.59
CA SER A 35 26.59 -6.13 0.45
C SER A 35 26.21 -7.61 0.46
N ILE A 36 24.93 -7.92 0.22
CA ILE A 36 24.44 -9.29 0.12
C ILE A 36 25.01 -10.00 -1.12
N LEU A 37 25.02 -9.32 -2.27
CA LEU A 37 25.60 -9.84 -3.51
C LEU A 37 27.12 -10.09 -3.44
N GLU A 38 27.84 -9.24 -2.71
CA GLU A 38 29.31 -9.32 -2.64
C GLU A 38 29.83 -10.39 -1.67
N SER A 39 29.08 -10.71 -0.61
CA SER A 39 29.68 -11.38 0.57
C SER A 39 28.87 -12.51 1.20
N ALA A 40 27.65 -12.81 0.73
CA ALA A 40 26.74 -13.66 1.50
C ALA A 40 26.38 -14.98 0.78
N THR A 41 27.12 -16.05 1.06
CA THR A 41 26.93 -17.39 0.46
C THR A 41 25.59 -18.06 0.80
N SER A 42 24.91 -17.58 1.85
CA SER A 42 23.60 -18.09 2.29
C SER A 42 22.42 -17.35 1.67
N PHE A 43 22.67 -16.31 0.87
CA PHE A 43 21.63 -15.56 0.18
C PHE A 43 21.63 -15.92 -1.30
N THR A 44 20.44 -15.95 -1.89
CA THR A 44 20.25 -16.21 -3.31
C THR A 44 19.12 -15.35 -3.86
N ILE A 45 19.26 -14.92 -5.10
CA ILE A 45 18.18 -14.23 -5.81
C ILE A 45 17.35 -15.31 -6.51
N GLU A 46 16.06 -15.35 -6.18
CA GLU A 46 15.11 -16.30 -6.75
C GLU A 46 14.69 -15.87 -8.16
N SER A 47 14.07 -16.80 -8.89
CA SER A 47 13.65 -16.57 -10.28
C SER A 47 12.61 -15.43 -10.43
N ASP A 48 11.91 -15.08 -9.36
CA ASP A 48 10.95 -13.98 -9.32
C ASP A 48 11.57 -12.65 -8.87
N GLY A 49 12.89 -12.64 -8.61
CA GLY A 49 13.65 -11.49 -8.15
C GLY A 49 13.60 -11.24 -6.64
N LYS A 50 12.94 -12.10 -5.86
CA LYS A 50 12.97 -12.03 -4.40
C LYS A 50 14.32 -12.51 -3.87
N LEU A 51 14.69 -11.97 -2.71
CA LEU A 51 15.89 -12.39 -2.02
C LEU A 51 15.54 -13.52 -1.07
N GLY A 52 16.12 -14.70 -1.26
CA GLY A 52 16.00 -15.82 -0.36
C GLY A 52 17.24 -15.98 0.50
N PHE A 53 17.05 -16.39 1.74
CA PHE A 53 18.10 -16.70 2.69
C PHE A 53 17.90 -18.12 3.24
N ASP A 54 18.92 -18.95 3.13
CA ASP A 54 18.91 -20.30 3.68
C ASP A 54 19.33 -20.24 5.16
N ALA A 55 18.35 -20.31 6.04
CA ALA A 55 18.56 -20.23 7.48
C ALA A 55 19.28 -21.50 7.98
N PRO A 56 20.24 -21.39 8.92
CA PRO A 56 20.95 -22.55 9.48
C PRO A 56 20.04 -23.61 10.10
N GLN A 57 18.86 -23.19 10.52
CA GLN A 57 17.80 -24.03 11.08
C GLN A 57 17.13 -24.95 10.03
N GLY A 58 17.51 -24.85 8.76
CA GLY A 58 17.08 -25.76 7.69
C GLY A 58 15.81 -25.34 6.97
N PHE A 59 15.47 -24.04 7.00
CA PHE A 59 14.34 -23.48 6.26
C PHE A 59 14.74 -22.22 5.48
N ARG A 60 13.90 -21.87 4.51
CA ARG A 60 14.09 -20.73 3.62
C ARG A 60 13.38 -19.51 4.19
N VAL A 61 14.05 -18.37 4.20
CA VAL A 61 13.49 -17.07 4.55
C VAL A 61 13.44 -16.21 3.29
N HIS A 62 12.29 -15.67 2.95
CA HIS A 62 12.12 -14.66 1.92
C HIS A 62 12.29 -13.27 2.53
N VAL A 63 13.22 -12.50 1.98
CA VAL A 63 13.55 -11.15 2.42
C VAL A 63 12.99 -10.15 1.41
N ASP A 64 12.00 -9.37 1.85
CA ASP A 64 11.41 -8.29 1.07
C ASP A 64 12.03 -6.95 1.49
N LEU A 65 12.64 -6.25 0.53
CA LEU A 65 13.24 -4.94 0.72
C LEU A 65 12.24 -3.84 0.32
N LEU A 66 11.77 -3.08 1.30
CA LEU A 66 10.69 -2.10 1.16
C LEU A 66 11.20 -0.66 1.25
N GLU A 67 10.91 0.14 0.24
CA GLU A 67 11.34 1.54 0.20
C GLU A 67 10.51 2.44 1.13
N LEU A 68 11.18 3.11 2.06
CA LEU A 68 10.59 4.16 2.90
C LEU A 68 10.34 5.44 2.10
N GLY A 69 9.15 6.04 2.26
CA GLY A 69 8.73 7.21 1.50
C GLY A 69 8.37 6.90 0.04
N GLY A 70 8.53 5.64 -0.37
CA GLY A 70 8.15 5.13 -1.69
C GLY A 70 6.65 4.83 -1.83
N GLY A 71 5.82 5.20 -0.85
CA GLY A 71 4.35 5.12 -0.87
C GLY A 71 3.71 3.77 -0.50
N ILE A 72 4.51 2.75 -0.13
CA ILE A 72 4.01 1.52 0.51
C ILE A 72 4.21 1.62 2.04
N ILE A 73 5.37 2.11 2.46
CA ILE A 73 5.65 2.48 3.86
C ILE A 73 6.07 3.95 3.84
N ASP A 74 5.18 4.83 4.30
CA ASP A 74 5.48 6.28 4.37
C ASP A 74 6.49 6.58 5.49
N GLY A 75 6.51 5.76 6.54
CA GLY A 75 7.40 5.90 7.69
C GLY A 75 6.99 4.98 8.83
N PHE A 76 7.62 5.18 9.97
CA PHE A 76 7.29 4.53 11.24
C PHE A 76 6.98 5.60 12.29
N TYR A 77 6.02 5.34 13.16
CA TYR A 77 5.73 6.18 14.32
C TYR A 77 6.89 6.13 15.32
N ALA A 78 7.40 4.93 15.58
CA ALA A 78 8.57 4.73 16.42
C ALA A 78 9.29 3.44 16.04
N THR A 79 10.56 3.36 16.39
CA THR A 79 11.33 2.13 16.27
C THR A 79 12.02 1.82 17.58
N THR A 80 12.04 0.55 17.96
CA THR A 80 12.76 0.07 19.13
C THR A 80 14.11 -0.49 18.69
N PRO A 81 15.22 -0.19 19.39
CA PRO A 81 16.50 -0.81 19.11
C PRO A 81 16.42 -2.34 19.20
N LEU A 82 17.00 -3.03 18.22
CA LEU A 82 17.18 -4.47 18.24
C LEU A 82 18.55 -4.80 17.64
N HIS A 83 19.50 -5.15 18.51
CA HIS A 83 20.91 -5.35 18.16
C HIS A 83 21.50 -4.15 17.38
N GLU A 84 22.06 -4.41 16.19
CA GLU A 84 22.64 -3.39 15.30
C GLU A 84 21.61 -2.70 14.41
N GLY A 85 20.32 -3.01 14.59
CA GLY A 85 19.22 -2.44 13.83
C GLY A 85 18.11 -1.93 14.73
N THR A 86 16.95 -1.71 14.12
CA THR A 86 15.73 -1.34 14.81
C THR A 86 14.56 -2.14 14.26
N VAL A 87 13.54 -2.34 15.10
CA VAL A 87 12.26 -2.94 14.72
C VAL A 87 11.16 -1.90 14.88
N ALA A 88 10.16 -1.98 14.01
CA ALA A 88 8.97 -1.15 14.09
C ALA A 88 8.31 -1.29 15.47
N SER A 89 7.77 -0.20 16.01
CA SER A 89 7.03 -0.26 17.26
C SER A 89 5.82 -1.20 17.15
N ILE A 90 5.35 -1.71 18.29
CA ILE A 90 4.10 -2.51 18.34
C ILE A 90 2.95 -1.74 17.67
N LEU A 91 2.91 -0.42 17.83
CA LEU A 91 1.92 0.46 17.23
C LEU A 91 1.97 0.44 15.70
N ASP A 92 3.18 0.54 15.14
CA ASP A 92 3.41 0.41 13.70
C ASP A 92 2.99 -0.97 13.19
N LEU A 93 3.28 -2.03 13.95
CA LEU A 93 2.89 -3.39 13.61
C LEU A 93 1.37 -3.57 13.66
N VAL A 94 0.68 -3.01 14.65
CA VAL A 94 -0.79 -3.03 14.76
C VAL A 94 -1.43 -2.37 13.54
N VAL A 95 -0.99 -1.16 13.18
CA VAL A 95 -1.55 -0.43 12.02
C VAL A 95 -1.30 -1.22 10.73
N LYS A 96 -0.08 -1.72 10.53
CA LYS A 96 0.26 -2.52 9.34
C LYS A 96 -0.55 -3.81 9.27
N ARG A 97 -0.71 -4.51 10.39
CA ARG A 97 -1.49 -5.76 10.42
C ARG A 97 -2.98 -5.49 10.22
N ALA A 98 -3.52 -4.40 10.76
CA ALA A 98 -4.88 -3.96 10.50
C ALA A 98 -5.13 -3.69 9.00
N VAL A 99 -4.16 -3.08 8.31
CA VAL A 99 -4.20 -2.95 6.84
C VAL A 99 -4.24 -4.33 6.18
N THR A 100 -3.39 -5.27 6.57
CA THR A 100 -3.38 -6.63 6.00
C THR A 100 -4.71 -7.37 6.22
N VAL A 101 -5.29 -7.26 7.43
CA VAL A 101 -6.61 -7.83 7.75
C VAL A 101 -7.69 -7.24 6.84
N LEU A 102 -7.71 -5.92 6.66
CA LEU A 102 -8.70 -5.28 5.79
C LEU A 102 -8.48 -5.59 4.30
N ASP A 103 -7.24 -5.85 3.89
CA ASP A 103 -6.87 -6.02 2.48
C ASP A 103 -7.01 -7.47 1.99
N ARG A 104 -6.63 -8.47 2.82
CA ARG A 104 -6.63 -9.89 2.45
C ARG A 104 -7.48 -10.78 3.36
N GLY A 105 -7.64 -10.39 4.63
CA GLY A 105 -8.58 -11.02 5.57
C GLY A 105 -8.26 -12.47 5.96
N GLY A 106 -6.98 -12.83 6.10
CA GLY A 106 -6.58 -14.16 6.55
C GLY A 106 -6.88 -14.40 8.04
N GLU A 107 -7.21 -15.64 8.40
CA GLU A 107 -7.41 -16.03 9.81
C GLU A 107 -6.12 -15.81 10.63
N GLY A 108 -4.95 -16.11 10.06
CA GLY A 108 -3.66 -15.80 10.67
C GLY A 108 -3.44 -14.30 10.88
N ASP A 109 -3.83 -13.45 9.93
CA ASP A 109 -3.69 -12.00 10.05
C ASP A 109 -4.56 -11.42 11.18
N LEU A 110 -5.76 -11.98 11.36
CA LEU A 110 -6.67 -11.61 12.45
C LEU A 110 -6.10 -12.03 13.82
N LEU A 111 -5.56 -13.25 13.90
CA LEU A 111 -4.91 -13.74 15.12
C LEU A 111 -3.67 -12.91 15.48
N ASP A 112 -2.84 -12.58 14.50
CA ASP A 112 -1.68 -11.69 14.68
C ASP A 112 -2.12 -10.30 15.15
N LEU A 113 -3.18 -9.75 14.56
CA LEU A 113 -3.72 -8.44 14.97
C LEU A 113 -4.23 -8.48 16.42
N GLN A 114 -4.98 -9.52 16.79
CA GLN A 114 -5.47 -9.69 18.16
C GLN A 114 -4.31 -9.84 19.15
N TRP A 115 -3.29 -10.61 18.80
CA TRP A 115 -2.09 -10.75 19.62
C TRP A 115 -1.40 -9.39 19.79
N LEU A 116 -1.14 -8.66 18.71
CA LEU A 116 -0.51 -7.33 18.77
C LEU A 116 -1.32 -6.33 19.62
N LEU A 117 -2.65 -6.31 19.49
CA LEU A 117 -3.53 -5.47 20.30
C LEU A 117 -3.45 -5.83 21.79
N SER A 118 -3.27 -7.12 22.13
CA SER A 118 -3.09 -7.57 23.52
C SER A 118 -1.81 -7.06 24.17
N GLN A 119 -0.81 -6.65 23.38
CA GLN A 119 0.47 -6.13 23.88
C GLN A 119 0.44 -4.62 24.16
N LEU A 120 -0.60 -3.89 23.71
CA LEU A 120 -0.72 -2.44 23.91
C LEU A 120 -0.95 -1.98 25.36
N PRO A 121 -1.72 -2.68 26.23
CA PRO A 121 -1.95 -2.24 27.60
C PRO A 121 -0.71 -2.21 28.49
N GLU A 122 0.34 -2.98 28.16
CA GLU A 122 1.62 -2.98 28.90
C GLU A 122 2.51 -1.77 28.53
N MET A 123 2.26 -1.16 27.37
CA MET A 123 2.99 -0.02 26.83
C MET A 123 2.08 1.20 26.83
N GLY A 124 1.90 1.82 27.99
CA GLY A 124 1.06 3.00 28.14
C GLY A 124 1.51 4.16 27.26
N GLN A 125 0.90 4.31 26.07
CA GLN A 125 0.58 5.56 25.36
C GLN A 125 0.11 5.25 23.92
N SER A 126 -1.19 5.45 23.64
CA SER A 126 -1.72 5.58 22.27
C SER A 126 -1.49 6.99 21.67
N HIS A 127 -0.61 7.78 22.27
CA HIS A 127 -0.31 9.15 21.85
C HIS A 127 0.64 9.11 20.66
N GLY A 128 0.12 9.44 19.46
CA GLY A 128 0.96 9.58 18.26
C GLY A 128 0.35 9.01 16.97
N ILE A 129 -0.66 8.15 17.05
CA ILE A 129 -1.35 7.62 15.85
C ILE A 129 -2.25 8.69 15.26
N CYS A 130 -2.21 8.87 13.92
CA CYS A 130 -3.16 9.73 13.23
C CYS A 130 -4.58 9.14 13.23
N ASP A 131 -5.61 9.97 13.09
CA ASP A 131 -7.00 9.52 13.18
C ASP A 131 -7.38 8.53 12.07
N ASP A 132 -6.74 8.59 10.90
CA ASP A 132 -6.90 7.60 9.83
C ASP A 132 -6.47 6.20 10.27
N ASP A 133 -5.30 6.10 10.90
CA ASP A 133 -4.75 4.81 11.30
C ASP A 133 -5.50 4.24 12.50
N LYS A 134 -6.05 5.10 13.38
CA LYS A 134 -7.03 4.66 14.39
C LYS A 134 -8.29 4.08 13.73
N THR A 135 -8.82 4.75 12.72
CA THR A 135 -10.00 4.31 11.97
C THR A 135 -9.75 2.94 11.34
N ILE A 136 -8.57 2.74 10.73
CA ILE A 136 -8.15 1.46 10.16
C ILE A 136 -8.13 0.35 11.20
N VAL A 137 -7.52 0.60 12.36
CA VAL A 137 -7.45 -0.40 13.41
C VAL A 137 -8.86 -0.76 13.87
N LEU A 138 -9.74 0.23 14.11
CA LEU A 138 -11.12 0.01 14.53
C LEU A 138 -11.92 -0.81 13.52
N ASP A 139 -11.87 -0.44 12.24
CA ASP A 139 -12.55 -1.16 11.17
C ASP A 139 -12.04 -2.61 11.06
N ALA A 140 -10.74 -2.84 11.25
CA ALA A 140 -10.13 -4.18 11.19
C ALA A 140 -10.59 -5.11 12.34
N VAL A 141 -10.88 -4.56 13.53
CA VAL A 141 -11.47 -5.33 14.64
C VAL A 141 -13.00 -5.43 14.57
N GLY A 142 -13.61 -4.93 13.49
CA GLY A 142 -15.07 -4.94 13.31
C GLY A 142 -15.81 -3.97 14.23
N ILE A 143 -15.11 -2.98 14.80
CA ILE A 143 -15.73 -1.87 15.52
C ILE A 143 -16.07 -0.80 14.49
N PRO A 144 -17.36 -0.53 14.24
CA PRO A 144 -17.72 0.43 13.22
C PRO A 144 -17.23 1.83 13.61
N SER A 145 -16.41 2.45 12.78
CA SER A 145 -15.84 3.79 12.97
C SER A 145 -16.88 4.90 13.26
N HIS A 146 -18.14 4.71 12.84
CA HIS A 146 -19.27 5.60 13.15
C HIS A 146 -19.75 5.53 14.62
N ALA A 147 -19.37 4.52 15.40
CA ALA A 147 -19.74 4.41 16.81
C ALA A 147 -18.98 5.40 17.70
N LEU A 148 -17.86 5.97 17.21
CA LEU A 148 -17.05 6.97 17.93
C LEU A 148 -17.32 8.41 17.48
N SER A 149 -18.07 8.64 16.39
CA SER A 149 -18.35 9.98 15.86
C SER A 149 -19.53 10.69 16.55
N LYS A 150 -20.04 10.16 17.67
CA LYS A 150 -21.13 10.78 18.44
C LYS A 150 -20.60 11.74 19.51
N SER A 151 -19.66 12.58 19.14
CA SER A 151 -19.18 13.72 19.93
C SER A 151 -18.39 14.64 19.03
N MET A 152 -18.87 15.87 18.88
CA MET A 152 -18.30 17.01 18.14
C MET A 152 -18.61 17.05 16.63
N GLY A 153 -19.54 17.93 16.28
CA GLY A 153 -19.67 18.44 14.92
C GLY A 153 -18.44 19.26 14.57
N ALA A 154 -17.65 18.76 13.62
CA ALA A 154 -16.68 19.54 12.86
C ALA A 154 -16.66 18.98 11.44
N ALA A 155 -16.73 19.87 10.45
CA ALA A 155 -16.61 19.49 9.03
C ALA A 155 -15.28 18.77 8.78
N PRO A 156 -15.23 17.73 7.92
CA PRO A 156 -14.00 17.01 7.67
C PRO A 156 -13.04 17.90 6.86
N THR A 157 -12.09 18.53 7.53
CA THR A 157 -10.90 19.09 6.87
C THR A 157 -9.89 17.97 6.66
N THR A 158 -10.12 17.12 5.66
CA THR A 158 -9.12 16.16 5.18
C THR A 158 -7.90 16.95 4.68
N THR A 159 -6.75 16.82 5.33
CA THR A 159 -5.51 17.44 4.85
C THR A 159 -5.02 16.72 3.59
N ILE A 160 -4.22 17.39 2.75
CA ILE A 160 -3.78 16.83 1.44
C ILE A 160 -3.09 15.45 1.58
N PRO A 161 -2.22 15.20 2.58
CA PRO A 161 -1.69 13.86 2.82
C PRO A 161 -2.77 12.81 3.16
N HIS A 162 -3.81 13.18 3.92
CA HIS A 162 -4.94 12.29 4.23
C HIS A 162 -5.75 11.96 2.98
N ALA A 163 -5.95 12.94 2.10
CA ALA A 163 -6.61 12.74 0.82
C ALA A 163 -5.85 11.75 -0.09
N TYR A 164 -4.52 11.91 -0.17
CA TYR A 164 -3.66 10.98 -0.93
C TYR A 164 -3.78 9.55 -0.39
N ARG A 165 -3.63 9.36 0.92
CA ARG A 165 -3.68 8.02 1.55
C ARG A 165 -5.03 7.35 1.39
N SER A 166 -6.11 8.11 1.57
CA SER A 166 -7.48 7.61 1.42
C SER A 166 -7.74 7.14 -0.01
N LEU A 167 -7.40 7.97 -1.00
CA LEU A 167 -7.54 7.59 -2.41
C LEU A 167 -6.66 6.42 -2.80
N LEU A 168 -5.44 6.35 -2.26
CA LEU A 168 -4.52 5.27 -2.52
C LEU A 168 -5.12 3.94 -2.08
N ARG A 169 -5.55 3.86 -0.82
CA ARG A 169 -6.16 2.66 -0.25
C ARG A 169 -7.42 2.25 -1.01
N ALA A 170 -8.33 3.20 -1.25
CA ALA A 170 -9.57 2.93 -1.99
C ALA A 170 -9.29 2.45 -3.43
N SER A 171 -8.31 3.05 -4.11
CA SER A 171 -7.93 2.64 -5.48
C SER A 171 -7.36 1.23 -5.52
N LEU A 172 -6.51 0.86 -4.56
CA LEU A 172 -5.93 -0.48 -4.47
C LEU A 172 -7.01 -1.55 -4.19
N ARG A 173 -7.97 -1.26 -3.31
CA ARG A 173 -9.12 -2.13 -3.05
C ARG A 173 -10.04 -2.26 -4.25
N ALA A 174 -10.32 -1.16 -4.94
CA ALA A 174 -11.17 -1.15 -6.15
C ALA A 174 -10.62 -2.04 -7.28
N VAL A 175 -9.29 -2.17 -7.37
CA VAL A 175 -8.62 -3.07 -8.34
C VAL A 175 -8.29 -4.43 -7.75
N HIS A 176 -8.75 -4.73 -6.54
CA HIS A 176 -8.45 -5.95 -5.77
C HIS A 176 -6.96 -6.29 -5.77
N PHE A 177 -6.10 -5.28 -5.66
CA PHE A 177 -4.64 -5.44 -5.68
C PHE A 177 -4.10 -6.23 -6.88
N SER A 178 -4.86 -6.33 -7.97
CA SER A 178 -4.50 -7.15 -9.13
C SER A 178 -3.29 -6.56 -9.87
N LYS A 179 -2.42 -7.44 -10.38
CA LYS A 179 -1.36 -7.04 -11.32
C LYS A 179 -1.95 -7.09 -12.75
N PRO A 180 -1.68 -6.10 -13.62
CA PRO A 180 -0.83 -4.92 -13.41
C PRO A 180 -1.55 -3.70 -12.79
N ALA A 181 -2.87 -3.76 -12.60
CA ALA A 181 -3.73 -2.62 -12.26
C ALA A 181 -3.28 -1.84 -11.01
N ARG A 182 -2.81 -2.52 -9.95
CA ARG A 182 -2.31 -1.88 -8.72
C ARG A 182 -1.18 -0.87 -8.99
N TYR A 183 -0.27 -1.21 -9.90
CA TYR A 183 0.87 -0.36 -10.24
C TYR A 183 0.44 0.83 -11.09
N VAL A 184 -0.56 0.64 -11.97
CA VAL A 184 -1.15 1.70 -12.77
C VAL A 184 -1.89 2.72 -11.89
N ALA A 185 -2.67 2.24 -10.93
CA ALA A 185 -3.39 3.08 -9.97
C ALA A 185 -2.42 3.93 -9.13
N LEU A 186 -1.39 3.28 -8.56
CA LEU A 186 -0.32 3.93 -7.81
C LEU A 186 0.37 5.05 -8.60
N GLU A 187 0.81 4.74 -9.82
CA GLU A 187 1.52 5.69 -10.69
C GLU A 187 0.64 6.88 -11.06
N ARG A 188 -0.62 6.63 -11.43
CA ARG A 188 -1.58 7.69 -11.76
C ARG A 188 -1.82 8.62 -10.57
N LEU A 189 -2.08 8.04 -9.38
CA LEU A 189 -2.34 8.83 -8.17
C LEU A 189 -1.11 9.66 -7.76
N ARG A 190 0.08 9.05 -7.78
CA ARG A 190 1.35 9.77 -7.51
C ARG A 190 1.58 10.89 -8.50
N SER A 191 1.32 10.65 -9.80
CA SER A 191 1.45 11.70 -10.81
C SER A 191 0.49 12.85 -10.50
N ALA A 192 -0.79 12.55 -10.27
CA ALA A 192 -1.80 13.58 -10.00
C ALA A 192 -1.44 14.45 -8.80
N PHE A 193 -1.03 13.87 -7.67
CA PHE A 193 -0.66 14.61 -6.46
C PHE A 193 0.67 15.38 -6.59
N ARG A 194 1.55 14.99 -7.52
CA ARG A 194 2.82 15.70 -7.76
C ARG A 194 2.68 16.84 -8.76
N THR A 195 1.76 16.71 -9.73
CA THR A 195 1.62 17.68 -10.82
C THR A 195 0.52 18.69 -10.61
N ASN A 196 -0.53 18.34 -9.85
CA ASN A 196 -1.66 19.23 -9.63
C ASN A 196 -1.35 20.25 -8.53
N ASP A 197 -1.87 21.47 -8.71
CA ASP A 197 -1.74 22.53 -7.72
C ASP A 197 -2.72 22.33 -6.56
N ILE A 198 -2.33 22.79 -5.37
CA ILE A 198 -3.13 22.70 -4.14
C ILE A 198 -4.48 23.41 -4.30
N SER A 199 -4.55 24.47 -5.10
CA SER A 199 -5.78 25.21 -5.38
C SER A 199 -6.85 24.36 -6.10
N THR A 200 -6.46 23.24 -6.72
CA THR A 200 -7.37 22.30 -7.39
C THR A 200 -8.01 21.28 -6.43
N TYR A 201 -7.62 21.30 -5.16
CA TYR A 201 -8.18 20.43 -4.14
C TYR A 201 -9.67 20.71 -3.89
N ASP A 202 -10.49 19.67 -4.03
CA ASP A 202 -11.92 19.71 -3.82
C ASP A 202 -12.32 18.51 -2.94
N ALA A 203 -12.63 18.80 -1.67
CA ALA A 203 -12.99 17.78 -0.69
C ALA A 203 -14.27 17.02 -1.07
N LEU A 204 -15.24 17.68 -1.71
CA LEU A 204 -16.48 17.02 -2.11
C LEU A 204 -16.26 16.05 -3.27
N LYS A 205 -15.37 16.38 -4.22
CA LYS A 205 -14.98 15.45 -5.28
C LYS A 205 -14.18 14.27 -4.74
N LEU A 206 -13.33 14.51 -3.74
CA LEU A 206 -12.58 13.48 -3.05
C LEU A 206 -13.54 12.46 -2.41
N ASP A 207 -14.50 12.92 -1.61
CA ASP A 207 -15.44 12.07 -0.89
C ASP A 207 -16.27 11.20 -1.85
N ARG A 208 -16.82 11.81 -2.91
CA ARG A 208 -17.55 11.06 -3.97
C ARG A 208 -16.67 10.03 -4.67
N THR A 209 -15.40 10.36 -4.88
CA THR A 209 -14.44 9.43 -5.49
C THR A 209 -14.12 8.27 -4.57
N LEU A 210 -14.00 8.49 -3.26
CA LEU A 210 -13.83 7.42 -2.28
C LEU A 210 -15.05 6.49 -2.25
N GLU A 211 -16.27 7.04 -2.25
CA GLU A 211 -17.51 6.25 -2.32
C GLU A 211 -17.59 5.42 -3.61
N PHE A 212 -17.24 6.01 -4.75
CA PHE A 212 -17.19 5.33 -6.04
C PHE A 212 -16.19 4.16 -6.04
N LEU A 213 -14.97 4.38 -5.53
CA LEU A 213 -13.94 3.35 -5.43
C LEU A 213 -14.31 2.26 -4.42
N GLN A 214 -14.94 2.61 -3.31
CA GLN A 214 -15.43 1.64 -2.34
C GLN A 214 -16.52 0.75 -2.94
N SER A 215 -17.43 1.34 -3.73
CA SER A 215 -18.46 0.59 -4.48
C SER A 215 -17.83 -0.38 -5.49
N ALA A 216 -16.77 0.07 -6.18
CA ALA A 216 -15.98 -0.76 -7.09
C ALA A 216 -15.24 -1.91 -6.40
N ALA A 217 -14.86 -1.74 -5.12
CA ALA A 217 -14.21 -2.78 -4.33
C ALA A 217 -15.21 -3.81 -3.78
N ASN A 218 -16.39 -3.36 -3.34
CA ASN A 218 -17.37 -4.21 -2.66
C ASN A 218 -18.21 -5.04 -3.62
N ALA A 219 -18.47 -4.55 -4.83
CA ALA A 219 -19.34 -5.20 -5.80
C ALA A 219 -18.69 -5.24 -7.18
N ARG A 220 -18.88 -6.35 -7.92
CA ARG A 220 -18.51 -6.46 -9.35
C ARG A 220 -19.52 -5.74 -10.26
N GLY A 221 -19.96 -4.55 -9.82
CA GLY A 221 -20.95 -3.69 -10.45
C GLY A 221 -20.38 -2.86 -11.60
N LEU A 222 -21.04 -1.74 -11.89
CA LEU A 222 -20.65 -0.86 -12.98
C LEU A 222 -19.35 -0.12 -12.65
N GLU A 223 -19.23 0.37 -11.42
CA GLU A 223 -18.07 1.08 -10.87
C GLU A 223 -16.81 0.22 -10.99
N HIS A 224 -16.90 -1.07 -10.60
CA HIS A 224 -15.82 -2.03 -10.77
C HIS A 224 -15.41 -2.18 -12.24
N LYS A 225 -16.37 -2.33 -13.15
CA LYS A 225 -16.09 -2.45 -14.59
C LYS A 225 -15.44 -1.18 -15.14
N ILE A 226 -15.86 -0.01 -14.70
CA ILE A 226 -15.28 1.28 -15.08
C ILE A 226 -13.83 1.36 -14.61
N VAL A 227 -13.56 1.13 -13.32
CA VAL A 227 -12.20 1.17 -12.76
C VAL A 227 -11.29 0.14 -13.44
N ARG A 228 -11.78 -1.09 -13.64
CA ARG A 228 -11.02 -2.14 -14.33
C ARG A 228 -10.65 -1.75 -15.76
N ASN A 229 -11.61 -1.22 -16.52
CA ASN A 229 -11.37 -0.80 -17.90
C ASN A 229 -10.43 0.41 -17.95
N LEU A 230 -10.55 1.35 -17.00
CA LEU A 230 -9.62 2.48 -16.87
C LEU A 230 -8.19 1.98 -16.68
N MET A 231 -7.96 1.07 -15.73
CA MET A 231 -6.63 0.49 -15.50
C MET A 231 -6.09 -0.25 -16.72
N HIS A 232 -6.94 -0.98 -17.44
CA HIS A 232 -6.56 -1.68 -18.66
C HIS A 232 -6.09 -0.73 -19.76
N VAL A 233 -6.89 0.30 -20.08
CA VAL A 233 -6.57 1.28 -21.13
C VAL A 233 -5.30 2.05 -20.80
N LEU A 234 -5.12 2.45 -19.54
CA LEU A 234 -3.92 3.14 -19.07
C LEU A 234 -2.68 2.25 -19.17
N HIS A 235 -2.80 0.98 -18.80
CA HIS A 235 -1.72 0.00 -18.94
C HIS A 235 -1.31 -0.18 -20.41
N GLU A 236 -2.28 -0.42 -21.29
CA GLU A 236 -2.01 -0.59 -22.73
C GLU A 236 -1.35 0.64 -23.33
N ARG A 237 -1.84 1.84 -23.00
CA ARG A 237 -1.27 3.11 -23.46
C ARG A 237 0.21 3.24 -23.07
N LYS A 238 0.57 2.81 -21.86
CA LYS A 238 1.97 2.78 -21.38
C LYS A 238 2.83 1.73 -22.10
N MET A 239 2.24 0.61 -22.52
CA MET A 239 2.96 -0.44 -23.25
C MET A 239 3.16 -0.11 -24.74
N LEU A 240 2.43 0.85 -25.30
CA LEU A 240 2.53 1.20 -26.72
C LEU A 240 3.94 1.47 -27.26
N PRO A 241 4.81 2.24 -26.58
CA PRO A 241 6.18 2.47 -27.06
C PRO A 241 7.02 1.19 -27.14
N ARG A 242 6.62 0.13 -26.41
CA ARG A 242 7.30 -1.17 -26.37
C ARG A 242 6.76 -2.16 -27.40
N ILE A 243 5.60 -1.89 -27.97
CA ILE A 243 4.95 -2.75 -28.97
C ILE A 243 5.19 -2.16 -30.35
N ASN A 244 5.66 -2.98 -31.28
CA ASN A 244 5.92 -2.58 -32.66
C ASN A 244 4.58 -2.36 -33.39
N THR A 245 3.97 -1.20 -33.17
CA THR A 245 2.66 -0.84 -33.71
C THR A 245 2.83 -0.31 -35.14
N PRO A 246 2.11 -0.86 -36.14
CA PRO A 246 2.13 -0.32 -37.50
C PRO A 246 1.81 1.17 -37.52
N LYS A 247 2.60 1.97 -38.24
CA LYS A 247 2.47 3.44 -38.25
C LYS A 247 1.08 3.91 -38.70
N GLU A 248 0.45 3.15 -39.59
CA GLU A 248 -0.93 3.36 -40.07
C GLU A 248 -1.99 3.27 -38.98
N ASN A 249 -1.74 2.51 -37.90
CA ASN A 249 -2.68 2.33 -36.78
C ASN A 249 -2.53 3.42 -35.70
N LEU A 250 -1.45 4.20 -35.73
CA LEU A 250 -1.20 5.25 -34.72
C LEU A 250 -2.28 6.35 -34.70
N PRO A 251 -2.77 6.88 -35.84
CA PRO A 251 -3.83 7.89 -35.83
C PRO A 251 -5.13 7.37 -35.19
N PHE A 252 -5.54 6.14 -35.52
CA PHE A 252 -6.74 5.52 -34.95
C PHE A 252 -6.62 5.32 -33.44
N ARG A 253 -5.45 4.87 -32.96
CA ARG A 253 -5.20 4.74 -31.51
C ARG A 253 -5.20 6.08 -30.79
N LYS A 254 -4.59 7.11 -31.37
CA LYS A 254 -4.63 8.47 -30.80
C LYS A 254 -6.07 8.99 -30.70
N ALA A 255 -6.88 8.80 -31.74
CA ALA A 255 -8.29 9.18 -31.72
C ALA A 255 -9.08 8.41 -30.65
N ALA A 256 -8.87 7.10 -30.54
CA ALA A 256 -9.52 6.27 -29.52
C ALA A 256 -9.16 6.70 -28.08
N TYR A 257 -7.89 7.01 -27.81
CA TYR A 257 -7.48 7.53 -26.51
C TYR A 257 -8.02 8.91 -26.20
N LYS A 258 -8.08 9.79 -27.21
CA LYS A 258 -8.71 11.09 -27.04
C LYS A 258 -10.19 10.93 -26.66
N GLN A 259 -10.93 10.08 -27.37
CA GLN A 259 -12.34 9.81 -27.06
C GLN A 259 -12.50 9.20 -25.66
N PHE A 260 -11.59 8.31 -25.27
CA PHE A 260 -11.56 7.74 -23.92
C PHE A 260 -11.34 8.83 -22.86
N ASP A 261 -10.34 9.70 -23.06
CA ASP A 261 -10.03 10.80 -22.13
C ASP A 261 -11.21 11.78 -22.03
N ASP A 262 -11.84 12.13 -23.16
CA ASP A 262 -13.06 12.95 -23.22
C ASP A 262 -14.23 12.31 -22.46
N THR A 263 -14.33 10.97 -22.47
CA THR A 263 -15.36 10.21 -21.75
C THR A 263 -15.11 10.22 -20.24
N ILE A 264 -13.87 10.02 -19.82
CA ILE A 264 -13.49 10.10 -18.39
C ILE A 264 -13.69 11.52 -17.86
N ALA A 265 -13.37 12.55 -18.65
CA ALA A 265 -13.62 13.93 -18.26
C ALA A 265 -15.11 14.20 -18.01
N LYS A 266 -15.99 13.72 -18.90
CA LYS A 266 -17.45 13.83 -18.71
C LYS A 266 -17.95 13.03 -17.52
N LEU A 267 -17.39 11.84 -17.28
CA LEU A 267 -17.72 11.05 -16.09
C LEU A 267 -17.36 11.83 -14.80
N ASN A 268 -16.15 12.38 -14.75
CA ASN A 268 -15.69 13.20 -13.63
C ASN A 268 -16.58 14.45 -13.43
N GLU A 269 -16.99 15.10 -14.50
CA GLU A 269 -17.88 16.27 -14.44
C GLU A 269 -19.28 15.90 -13.93
N THR A 270 -19.90 14.86 -14.52
CA THR A 270 -21.28 14.47 -14.23
C THR A 270 -21.47 13.85 -12.85
N MET A 271 -20.50 13.06 -12.39
CA MET A 271 -20.54 12.41 -11.07
C MET A 271 -19.78 13.21 -9.99
N GLY A 272 -19.12 14.30 -10.37
CA GLY A 272 -18.27 15.07 -9.45
C GLY A 272 -17.12 14.23 -8.88
N LEU A 273 -16.41 13.48 -9.74
CA LEU A 273 -15.28 12.62 -9.37
C LEU A 273 -13.94 13.26 -9.75
N CYS A 274 -12.84 12.67 -9.25
CA CYS A 274 -11.47 13.05 -9.57
C CYS A 274 -10.58 11.85 -9.97
N ILE A 275 -11.14 10.88 -10.71
CA ILE A 275 -10.41 9.67 -11.18
C ILE A 275 -9.55 9.90 -12.40
#